data_AF-A0A7S3MBH3-F1
#
_entry.id   AF-A0A7S3MBH3-F1
#
_cell.length_a   1.000
_cell.length_b   1.000
_cell.length_c   1.000
_cell.angle_alpha   90.00
_cell.angle_beta   90.00
_cell.angle_gamma   90.00
#
_symmetry.space_group_name_H-M   'P 1'
#
loop_
_entity.id
_entity.type
_entity.pdbx_description
1 polymer ?
#
loop_
_entity_poly.entity_id
_entity_poly.type
_entity_poly.pdbx_seq_one_letter_code
_entity_poly.pdbx_strand_id
1 'polypeptide(L)'
;QPPGVACPLAAAGLDGSSSAEDQELATWLAFVTDGACTAEEVRDAAREMHKVLGFKLHQPTAYTFLRRYLRRTGWTEESFSLANYLIELAAIDASFLDFRPQAV
;
A
#
# COMPACT_ATOMS: atom_id res chain seq x y z
N GLN A 1 -2.19 -7.23 15.62
CA GLN A 1 -1.72 -8.09 14.51
C GLN A 1 -2.60 -8.09 13.24
N PRO A 2 -3.91 -7.72 13.22
CA PRO A 2 -4.65 -7.64 11.95
C PRO A 2 -4.44 -6.39 11.05
N PRO A 3 -3.97 -5.20 11.52
CA PRO A 3 -3.99 -4.00 10.67
C PRO A 3 -2.98 -4.04 9.52
N GLY A 4 -1.80 -4.64 9.72
CA GLY A 4 -0.78 -4.74 8.67
C GLY A 4 -1.22 -5.64 7.51
N VAL A 5 -1.97 -6.71 7.81
CA VAL A 5 -2.49 -7.67 6.83
C VAL A 5 -3.68 -7.09 6.07
N ALA A 6 -4.42 -6.17 6.68
CA ALA A 6 -5.56 -5.49 6.07
C ALA A 6 -5.17 -4.31 5.16
N CYS A 7 -3.96 -3.73 5.32
CA CYS A 7 -3.45 -2.63 4.48
C CYS A 7 -3.54 -2.89 2.97
N PRO A 8 -3.08 -4.04 2.44
CA PRO A 8 -3.20 -4.36 1.01
C PRO A 8 -4.65 -4.37 0.52
N LEU A 9 -5.56 -4.96 1.31
CA LEU A 9 -6.98 -5.02 0.97
C LEU A 9 -7.61 -3.61 0.95
N ALA A 10 -7.25 -2.77 1.91
CA ALA A 10 -7.72 -1.39 1.93
C ALA A 10 -7.13 -0.55 0.79
N ALA A 11 -5.85 -0.75 0.45
CA ALA A 11 -5.15 -0.01 -0.61
C ALA A 11 -5.64 -0.38 -2.01
N ALA A 12 -6.19 -1.58 -2.21
CA ALA A 12 -6.79 -2.00 -3.47
C ALA A 12 -8.03 -1.16 -3.87
N GLY A 13 -8.53 -0.28 -2.98
CA GLY A 13 -9.54 0.72 -3.33
C GLY A 13 -10.91 0.12 -3.67
N LEU A 14 -11.25 -1.02 -3.08
CA LEU A 14 -12.52 -1.70 -3.34
C LEU A 14 -13.62 -0.99 -2.55
N ASP A 15 -14.35 -0.13 -3.26
CA ASP A 15 -15.43 0.73 -2.78
C ASP A 15 -16.66 -0.06 -2.33
N GLY A 16 -16.57 -0.88 -1.29
CA GLY A 16 -17.72 -1.42 -0.55
C GLY A 16 -18.74 -2.27 -1.32
N SER A 17 -18.63 -2.44 -2.63
CA SER A 17 -19.33 -3.45 -3.40
C SER A 17 -18.60 -4.75 -3.15
N SER A 18 -19.24 -5.67 -2.44
CA SER A 18 -18.70 -7.00 -2.13
C SER A 18 -18.37 -7.76 -3.43
N SER A 19 -17.20 -7.50 -4.02
CA SER A 19 -16.70 -8.22 -5.17
C SER A 19 -16.24 -9.60 -4.71
N ALA A 20 -16.38 -10.60 -5.58
CA ALA A 20 -15.82 -11.92 -5.33
C ALA A 20 -14.30 -11.85 -5.09
N GLU A 21 -13.63 -10.86 -5.70
CA GLU A 21 -12.20 -10.61 -5.60
C GLU A 21 -11.77 -10.17 -4.18
N ASP A 22 -12.59 -9.35 -3.48
CA ASP A 22 -12.33 -8.90 -2.11
C ASP A 22 -12.29 -10.10 -1.15
N GLN A 23 -13.25 -11.01 -1.33
CA GLN A 23 -13.38 -12.20 -0.51
C GLN A 23 -12.23 -13.18 -0.76
N GLU A 24 -11.82 -13.33 -2.02
CA GLU A 24 -10.67 -14.15 -2.40
C GLU A 24 -9.37 -13.59 -1.81
N LEU A 25 -9.13 -12.27 -1.94
CA LEU A 25 -7.97 -11.59 -1.36
C LEU A 25 -7.93 -11.70 0.17
N ALA A 26 -9.05 -11.45 0.85
CA ALA A 26 -9.13 -11.58 2.30
C ALA A 26 -8.86 -13.02 2.77
N THR A 27 -9.34 -14.01 2.01
CA THR A 27 -9.10 -15.44 2.30
C THR A 27 -7.63 -15.80 2.09
N TRP A 28 -7.01 -15.32 1.01
CA TRP A 28 -5.59 -15.51 0.75
C TRP A 28 -4.70 -14.85 1.82
N LEU A 29 -5.04 -13.63 2.25
CA LEU A 29 -4.34 -12.91 3.30
C LEU A 29 -4.41 -13.66 4.64
N ALA A 30 -5.58 -14.16 5.02
CA ALA A 30 -5.74 -15.00 6.21
C ALA A 30 -4.88 -16.28 6.13
N PHE A 31 -4.87 -16.94 4.97
CA PHE A 31 -4.07 -18.14 4.72
C PHE A 31 -2.56 -17.89 4.84
N VAL A 32 -2.03 -16.82 4.25
CA VAL A 32 -0.60 -16.47 4.32
C VAL A 32 -0.13 -16.18 5.74
N THR A 33 -1.05 -15.81 6.63
CA THR A 33 -0.76 -15.58 8.05
C THR A 33 -0.87 -16.82 8.93
N ASP A 34 -0.97 -18.02 8.33
CA ASP A 34 -1.12 -19.30 9.04
C ASP A 34 -2.32 -19.30 10.02
N GLY A 35 -3.42 -18.67 9.61
CA GLY A 35 -4.63 -18.58 10.43
C GLY A 35 -4.53 -17.65 11.65
N ALA A 36 -3.48 -16.81 11.74
CA ALA A 36 -3.38 -15.78 12.78
C ALA A 36 -4.51 -14.72 12.72
N CYS A 37 -5.22 -14.66 11.59
CA CYS A 37 -6.46 -13.91 11.43
C CYS A 37 -7.42 -14.63 10.48
N THR A 38 -8.71 -14.34 10.63
CA THR A 38 -9.77 -14.80 9.73
C THR A 38 -10.00 -13.80 8.60
N ALA A 39 -10.57 -14.25 7.48
CA ALA A 39 -10.92 -13.37 6.37
C ALA A 39 -11.90 -12.25 6.80
N GLU A 40 -12.79 -12.53 7.76
CA GLU A 40 -13.70 -11.54 8.34
C GLU A 40 -12.93 -10.46 9.12
N GLU A 41 -11.97 -10.86 9.96
CA GLU A 41 -11.12 -9.92 10.70
C GLU A 41 -10.28 -9.03 9.76
N VAL A 42 -9.76 -9.58 8.66
CA VAL A 42 -9.03 -8.80 7.65
C VAL A 42 -9.95 -7.75 7.00
N ARG A 43 -11.19 -8.13 6.67
CA ARG A 43 -12.18 -7.21 6.07
C ARG A 43 -12.66 -6.15 7.05
N ASP A 44 -12.85 -6.50 8.32
CA ASP A 44 -13.27 -5.55 9.34
C ASP A 44 -12.17 -4.54 9.66
N ALA A 45 -10.91 -4.99 9.72
CA ALA A 45 -9.76 -4.11 9.84
C ALA A 45 -9.63 -3.16 8.63
N ALA A 46 -9.83 -3.65 7.41
CA ALA A 46 -9.79 -2.81 6.20
C ALA A 46 -10.91 -1.76 6.21
N ARG A 47 -12.14 -2.14 6.60
CA ARG A 47 -13.28 -1.21 6.74
C ARG A 47 -13.00 -0.14 7.80
N GLU A 48 -12.40 -0.52 8.92
CA GLU A 48 -12.07 0.43 9.97
C GLU A 48 -10.99 1.41 9.53
N MET A 49 -9.97 0.95 8.81
CA MET A 49 -8.96 1.82 8.22
C MET A 49 -9.55 2.83 7.22
N HIS A 50 -10.49 2.41 6.38
CA HIS A 50 -11.20 3.33 5.47
C HIS A 50 -11.95 4.42 6.22
N LYS A 51 -12.62 4.09 7.32
CA LYS A 51 -13.30 5.08 8.18
C LYS A 51 -12.30 6.06 8.79
N VAL A 52 -11.21 5.55 9.37
CA VAL A 52 -10.17 6.38 10.01
C VAL A 52 -9.50 7.32 9.01
N LEU A 53 -9.22 6.84 7.80
CA LEU A 53 -8.61 7.64 6.72
C LEU A 53 -9.61 8.54 5.99
N GLY A 54 -10.90 8.49 6.35
CA GLY A 54 -11.96 9.26 5.73
C GLY A 54 -12.10 9.00 4.23
N PHE A 55 -11.86 7.75 3.80
CA PHE A 55 -11.87 7.32 2.39
C PHE A 55 -10.87 8.07 1.48
N LYS A 56 -9.87 8.76 2.04
CA LYS A 56 -8.85 9.50 1.28
C LYS A 56 -7.62 8.64 0.96
N LEU A 57 -7.82 7.52 0.28
CA LEU A 57 -6.71 6.61 -0.07
C LEU A 57 -5.89 7.02 -1.30
N HIS A 58 -6.43 7.91 -2.15
CA HIS A 58 -5.79 8.30 -3.42
C HIS A 58 -4.68 9.35 -3.27
N GLN A 59 -3.89 9.30 -2.19
CA GLN A 59 -2.76 10.20 -2.01
C GLN A 59 -1.56 9.75 -2.87
N PRO A 60 -0.82 10.69 -3.49
CA PRO A 60 0.36 10.34 -4.27
C PRO A 60 1.47 9.78 -3.38
N THR A 61 2.03 8.64 -3.78
CA THR A 61 3.16 7.98 -3.12
C THR A 61 4.51 8.56 -3.59
N ALA A 62 5.60 8.25 -2.88
CA ALA A 62 6.95 8.65 -3.30
C ALA A 62 7.27 8.13 -4.72
N TYR A 63 6.87 6.89 -5.01
CA TYR A 63 6.96 6.29 -6.35
C TYR A 63 6.22 7.11 -7.43
N THR A 64 5.07 7.68 -7.09
CA THR A 64 4.30 8.54 -8.01
C THR A 64 5.11 9.78 -8.41
N PHE A 65 5.78 10.42 -7.44
CA PHE A 65 6.66 11.57 -7.69
C PHE A 65 7.93 11.16 -8.44
N LEU A 66 8.56 10.03 -8.08
CA LEU A 66 9.74 9.52 -8.78
C LEU A 66 9.47 9.30 -10.27
N ARG A 67 8.38 8.63 -10.63
CA ARG A 67 8.01 8.42 -12.04
C ARG A 67 7.84 9.73 -12.80
N ARG A 68 7.25 10.75 -12.15
CA ARG A 68 7.06 12.07 -12.75
C ARG A 68 8.40 12.80 -12.92
N TYR A 69 9.29 12.70 -11.94
CA TYR A 69 10.63 13.27 -11.98
C TYR A 69 11.45 12.65 -13.12
N LEU A 70 11.57 11.32 -13.14
CA LEU A 70 12.38 10.60 -14.12
C LEU A 70 11.94 10.92 -15.55
N ARG A 71 10.63 10.92 -15.86
CA ARG A 71 10.12 11.33 -17.19
C ARG A 71 10.62 12.69 -17.69
N ARG A 72 11.06 13.59 -16.80
CA ARG A 72 11.57 14.91 -17.15
C ARG A 72 13.10 14.98 -17.25
N THR A 73 13.83 13.99 -16.72
CA THR A 73 15.29 14.09 -16.54
C THR A 73 16.12 13.22 -17.47
N GLY A 74 15.51 12.50 -18.43
CA GLY A 74 16.26 11.67 -19.39
C GLY A 74 16.97 10.47 -18.74
N TRP A 75 16.27 9.79 -17.83
CA TRP A 75 16.72 8.62 -17.09
C TRP A 75 17.07 7.39 -17.95
N THR A 76 17.95 6.54 -17.42
CA THR A 76 18.26 5.20 -17.94
C THR A 76 17.60 4.11 -17.10
N GLU A 77 17.42 2.92 -17.66
CA GLU A 77 16.81 1.77 -16.96
C GLU A 77 17.52 1.43 -15.64
N GLU A 78 18.84 1.55 -15.60
CA GLU A 78 19.65 1.35 -14.39
C GLU A 78 19.36 2.40 -13.33
N SER A 79 19.24 3.67 -13.74
CA SER A 79 18.91 4.78 -12.85
C SER A 79 17.50 4.63 -12.25
N PHE A 80 16.55 4.14 -13.06
CA PHE A 80 15.19 3.83 -12.59
C PHE A 80 15.15 2.67 -11.62
N SER A 81 15.89 1.60 -11.93
CA SER A 81 15.99 0.41 -11.06
C SER A 81 16.60 0.77 -9.71
N LEU A 82 17.68 1.56 -9.71
CA LEU A 82 18.30 2.06 -8.48
C LEU A 82 17.35 2.95 -7.68
N ALA A 83 16.65 3.87 -8.33
CA ALA A 83 15.74 4.78 -7.64
C ALA A 83 14.54 4.03 -7.03
N ASN A 84 14.00 3.01 -7.70
CA ASN A 84 12.96 2.17 -7.11
C ASN A 84 13.48 1.42 -5.88
N TYR A 85 14.68 0.83 -5.97
CA TYR A 85 15.29 0.16 -4.84
C TYR A 85 15.44 1.08 -3.62
N LEU A 86 15.90 2.32 -3.83
CA LEU A 86 16.05 3.30 -2.76
C LEU A 86 14.69 3.71 -2.15
N ILE A 87 13.64 3.85 -2.96
CA ILE A 87 12.30 4.16 -2.45
C ILE A 87 11.72 2.99 -1.64
N GLU A 88 11.94 1.74 -2.07
CA GLU A 88 11.52 0.57 -1.30
C GLU A 88 12.27 0.47 0.04
N LEU A 89 13.56 0.81 0.07
CA LEU A 89 14.32 0.93 1.32
C LEU A 89 13.77 2.04 2.23
N ALA A 90 13.42 3.20 1.66
CA ALA A 90 12.81 4.28 2.43
C ALA A 90 11.42 3.91 2.97
N ALA A 91 10.65 3.08 2.25
CA ALA A 91 9.32 2.65 2.67
C ALA A 91 9.31 1.75 3.91
N ILE A 92 10.42 1.04 4.17
CA ILE A 92 10.57 0.17 5.36
C ILE A 92 11.24 0.89 6.55
N ASP A 93 11.87 2.03 6.32
CA ASP A 93 12.56 2.80 7.36
C ASP A 93 11.63 3.83 8.01
N ALA A 94 11.33 3.63 9.29
CA ALA A 94 10.44 4.50 10.05
C ALA A 94 10.92 5.96 10.13
N SER A 95 12.23 6.22 9.96
CA SER A 95 12.77 7.58 9.92
C SER A 95 12.24 8.41 8.74
N PHE A 96 11.74 7.75 7.69
CA PHE A 96 11.19 8.43 6.52
C PHE A 96 9.71 8.86 6.68
N LEU A 97 9.03 8.47 7.77
CA LEU A 97 7.62 8.78 8.00
C LEU A 97 7.33 10.28 8.16
N ASP A 98 8.32 11.06 8.63
CA ASP A 98 8.19 12.51 8.83
C ASP A 98 8.35 13.30 7.52
N PHE A 99 8.78 12.64 6.44
CA PHE A 99 8.99 13.28 5.15
C PHE A 99 7.74 13.21 4.29
N ARG A 100 7.48 14.30 3.56
CA ARG A 100 6.44 14.28 2.54
C ARG A 100 6.87 13.36 1.39
N PRO A 101 5.95 12.63 0.75
CA PRO A 101 6.30 11.68 -0.33
C PRO A 101 7.08 12.29 -1.50
N GLN A 102 6.96 13.59 -1.75
CA GLN A 102 7.71 14.31 -2.79
C GLN A 102 9.16 14.67 -2.42
N ALA A 103 9.53 14.53 -1.14
CA ALA A 103 10.86 14.81 -0.62
C ALA A 103 11.68 13.53 -0.38
N VAL A 104 10.99 12.38 -0.33
CA VAL A 104 11.57 11.03 -0.38
C VAL A 104 11.94 10.72 -1.82
#